data_AF-N4TJD3-F1
#
_entry.id   AF-N4TJD3-F1
#
_cell.length_a   1.000
_cell.length_b   1.000
_cell.length_c   1.000
_cell.angle_alpha   90.00
_cell.angle_beta   90.00
_cell.angle_gamma   90.00
#
_symmetry.space_group_name_H-M   'P 1'
#
loop_
_entity.id
_entity.type
_entity.pdbx_description
1 polymer ?
#
loop_
_entity_poly.entity_id
_entity_poly.type
_entity_poly.pdbx_seq_one_letter_code
_entity_poly.pdbx_strand_id
1 'polypeptide(L)'
;SYGDGFNSINGGVYATEWTSEYIAVWFFQRGRIPGDIRSGVPDPLSWGPATARFNGSNGCHLDDHFKDHRIVFDITFCGDWAGSPEVWYSNPQTAALGECKSYIASNPSHLREAYWLIKSIEVYQQGGQ
;
A
#
# COMPACT_ATOMS: atom_id res chain seq x y z
N SER A 1 9.02 -4.61 -0.23
CA SER A 1 7.57 -4.89 -0.13
C SER A 1 6.77 -4.19 -1.23
N TYR A 2 7.37 -3.33 -2.07
CA TYR A 2 6.67 -2.59 -3.15
C TYR A 2 7.39 -2.74 -4.50
N GLY A 3 6.75 -2.29 -5.58
CA GLY A 3 7.36 -2.13 -6.91
C GLY A 3 7.97 -3.40 -7.48
N ASP A 4 9.09 -3.27 -8.20
CA ASP A 4 9.79 -4.36 -8.90
C ASP A 4 10.11 -5.54 -7.97
N GLY A 5 10.51 -5.27 -6.73
CA GLY A 5 10.82 -6.31 -5.74
C GLY A 5 9.57 -7.05 -5.23
N PHE A 6 8.40 -6.42 -5.25
CA PHE A 6 7.13 -7.10 -4.97
C PHE A 6 6.71 -7.94 -6.18
N ASN A 7 6.83 -7.40 -7.39
CA ASN A 7 6.47 -8.10 -8.62
C ASN A 7 7.33 -9.34 -8.86
N SER A 8 8.64 -9.27 -8.59
CA SER A 8 9.58 -10.38 -8.81
C SER A 8 9.31 -11.62 -7.94
N ILE A 9 8.55 -11.47 -6.85
CA ILE A 9 8.12 -12.57 -5.98
C ILE A 9 6.63 -12.94 -6.18
N ASN A 10 6.04 -12.50 -7.29
CA ASN A 10 4.62 -12.66 -7.61
C ASN A 10 3.68 -12.00 -6.58
N GLY A 11 4.13 -10.91 -5.96
CA GLY A 11 3.37 -10.11 -5.01
C GLY A 11 3.14 -10.75 -3.65
N GLY A 12 1.97 -10.50 -3.07
CA GLY A 12 1.64 -10.91 -1.71
C GLY A 12 0.24 -10.45 -1.30
N VAL A 13 0.03 -10.39 0.01
CA VAL A 13 -1.17 -9.82 0.64
C VAL A 13 -0.74 -8.64 1.51
N TYR A 14 -1.40 -7.50 1.31
CA TYR A 14 -1.44 -6.44 2.30
C TYR A 14 -2.72 -6.60 3.11
N ALA A 15 -2.59 -6.59 4.44
CA ALA A 15 -3.74 -6.63 5.36
C ALA A 15 -3.70 -5.37 6.23
N THR A 16 -4.85 -4.75 6.42
CA THR A 16 -5.01 -3.61 7.31
C THR A 16 -6.09 -3.93 8.34
N GLU A 17 -5.70 -3.88 9.60
CA GLU A 17 -6.65 -3.89 10.71
C GLU A 17 -6.81 -2.47 11.21
N TRP A 18 -8.06 -2.05 11.38
CA TRP A 18 -8.40 -0.73 11.87
C TRP A 18 -9.39 -0.86 13.02
N THR A 19 -8.98 -0.36 14.18
CA THR A 19 -9.75 -0.30 15.43
C THR A 19 -9.74 1.13 15.97
N SER A 20 -10.53 1.38 17.02
CA SER A 20 -10.48 2.66 17.75
C SER A 20 -9.12 2.93 18.42
N GLU A 21 -8.33 1.88 18.66
CA GLU A 21 -7.04 1.98 19.35
C GLU A 21 -5.85 2.06 18.39
N TYR A 22 -5.95 1.49 17.19
CA TYR A 22 -4.84 1.48 16.24
C TYR A 22 -5.28 1.21 14.80
N ILE A 23 -4.42 1.63 13.88
CA ILE A 23 -4.39 1.11 12.51
C ILE A 23 -3.07 0.35 12.35
N ALA A 24 -3.15 -0.92 11.96
CA ALA A 24 -1.99 -1.77 11.75
C ALA A 24 -2.00 -2.33 10.33
N VAL A 25 -0.82 -2.37 9.70
CA VAL A 25 -0.64 -2.85 8.33
C VAL A 25 0.41 -3.95 8.31
N TRP A 26 0.06 -5.07 7.69
CA TRP A 26 0.97 -6.18 7.43
C TRP A 26 1.20 -6.33 5.94
N PHE A 27 2.42 -6.75 5.59
CA PHE A 27 2.72 -7.29 4.27
C PHE A 27 3.19 -8.73 4.40
N PHE A 28 2.47 -9.64 3.75
CA PHE A 28 2.83 -11.04 3.63
C PHE A 28 3.27 -11.34 2.19
N GLN A 29 4.53 -11.71 2.03
CA GLN A 29 5.06 -12.18 0.74
C GLN A 29 4.28 -13.41 0.26
N ARG A 30 4.17 -13.62 -1.06
CA ARG A 30 3.36 -14.69 -1.69
C ARG A 30 3.43 -16.06 -1.00
N GLY A 31 4.64 -16.51 -0.64
CA GLY A 31 4.87 -17.81 0.01
C GLY A 31 4.65 -17.86 1.52
N ARG A 32 4.37 -16.71 2.17
CA ARG A 32 4.28 -16.54 3.63
C ARG A 32 2.91 -16.00 4.08
N ILE A 33 1.89 -16.06 3.23
CA ILE A 33 0.53 -15.63 3.58
C ILE A 33 -0.01 -16.54 4.70
N PRO A 34 -0.51 -16.00 5.82
CA PRO A 34 -1.15 -16.78 6.88
C PRO A 34 -2.30 -17.68 6.36
N GLY A 35 -2.51 -18.82 7.01
CA GLY A 35 -3.49 -19.83 6.57
C GLY A 35 -4.94 -19.37 6.76
N ASP A 36 -5.19 -18.69 7.86
CA ASP A 36 -6.45 -18.05 8.26
C ASP A 36 -6.92 -16.98 7.25
N ILE A 37 -6.01 -16.18 6.68
CA ILE A 37 -6.31 -15.28 5.56
C ILE A 37 -6.77 -16.08 4.33
N ARG A 38 -6.09 -17.20 4.02
CA ARG A 38 -6.44 -18.03 2.85
C ARG A 38 -7.78 -18.75 3.00
N SER A 39 -8.19 -19.04 4.24
CA SER A 39 -9.49 -19.65 4.54
C SER A 39 -10.61 -18.63 4.78
N GLY A 40 -10.34 -17.33 4.64
CA GLY A 40 -11.33 -16.27 4.82
C GLY A 40 -11.81 -16.09 6.27
N VAL A 41 -10.96 -16.43 7.24
CA VAL A 41 -11.22 -16.30 8.68
C VAL A 41 -10.02 -15.63 9.38
N PRO A 42 -9.63 -14.41 8.97
CA PRO A 42 -8.41 -13.78 9.43
C PRO A 42 -8.40 -13.54 10.96
N ASP A 43 -7.26 -13.85 11.60
CA ASP A 43 -6.95 -13.58 13.00
C ASP A 43 -5.64 -12.78 13.12
N PRO A 44 -5.71 -11.44 13.16
CA PRO A 44 -4.55 -10.56 13.26
C PRO A 44 -3.64 -10.80 14.47
N LEU A 45 -4.18 -11.36 15.57
CA LEU A 45 -3.41 -11.63 16.78
C LEU A 45 -2.33 -12.71 16.54
N SER A 46 -2.53 -13.56 15.53
CA SER A 46 -1.62 -14.64 15.18
C SER A 46 -0.49 -14.22 14.21
N TRP A 47 -0.56 -13.03 13.62
CA TRP A 47 0.32 -12.62 12.51
C TRP A 47 1.68 -12.06 12.95
N GLY A 48 1.87 -11.84 14.25
CA GLY A 48 3.07 -11.22 14.79
C GLY A 48 3.16 -9.71 14.48
N PRO A 49 4.36 -9.11 14.60
CA PRO A 49 4.53 -7.67 14.48
C PRO A 49 4.07 -7.12 13.12
N ALA A 50 3.27 -6.05 13.17
CA ALA A 50 2.85 -5.33 11.99
C ALA A 50 4.05 -4.65 11.30
N THR A 51 3.99 -4.52 9.97
CA THR A 51 4.98 -3.77 9.19
C THR A 51 4.92 -2.28 9.53
N ALA A 52 3.72 -1.76 9.76
CA ALA A 52 3.48 -0.43 10.30
C ALA A 52 2.34 -0.49 11.33
N ARG A 53 2.48 0.28 12.40
CA ARG A 53 1.45 0.40 13.44
C ARG A 53 1.32 1.85 13.87
N PHE A 54 0.11 2.37 13.75
CA PHE A 54 -0.28 3.71 14.13
C PHE A 54 -1.20 3.60 15.35
N ASN A 55 -0.69 3.94 16.54
CA ASN A 55 -1.44 3.81 17.79
C ASN A 55 -2.17 5.12 18.13
N GLY A 56 -3.44 5.01 18.46
CA GLY A 56 -4.21 6.03 19.17
C GLY A 56 -3.71 6.15 20.59
N SER A 57 -2.98 7.22 20.88
CA SER A 57 -2.48 7.49 22.23
C SER A 57 -2.21 8.99 22.39
N ASN A 58 -2.01 9.45 23.63
CA ASN A 58 -1.59 10.80 23.96
C ASN A 58 -2.44 11.90 23.31
N GLY A 59 -3.77 11.74 23.33
CA GLY A 59 -4.72 12.72 22.80
C GLY A 59 -5.05 12.55 21.30
N CYS A 60 -4.43 11.61 20.60
CA CYS A 60 -4.86 11.22 19.26
C CYS A 60 -5.92 10.12 19.34
N HIS A 61 -7.19 10.51 19.27
CA HIS A 61 -8.32 9.59 19.19
C HIS A 61 -8.59 9.28 17.71
N LEU A 62 -8.31 8.05 17.26
CA LEU A 62 -8.43 7.69 15.85
C LEU A 62 -9.84 7.91 15.31
N ASP A 63 -10.85 7.63 16.13
CA ASP A 63 -12.25 7.77 15.75
C ASP A 63 -12.63 9.23 15.45
N ASP A 64 -11.89 10.23 15.94
CA ASP A 64 -12.13 11.64 15.62
C ASP A 64 -11.56 12.04 14.25
N HIS A 65 -10.64 11.24 13.71
CA HIS A 65 -9.88 11.55 12.50
C HIS A 65 -10.22 10.65 11.30
N PHE A 66 -10.64 9.42 11.57
CA PHE A 66 -10.93 8.41 10.54
C PHE A 66 -12.39 7.93 10.66
N LYS A 67 -13.08 7.89 9.53
CA LYS A 67 -14.51 7.54 9.39
C LYS A 67 -14.68 6.59 8.22
N ASP A 68 -15.89 6.43 7.70
CA ASP A 68 -16.20 5.51 6.60
C ASP A 68 -15.30 5.73 5.37
N HIS A 69 -14.25 4.91 5.28
CA HIS A 69 -13.26 4.98 4.21
C HIS A 69 -13.78 4.28 2.96
N ARG A 70 -13.30 4.77 1.81
CA ARG A 70 -13.48 4.11 0.52
C ARG A 70 -12.14 3.51 0.11
N ILE A 71 -12.15 2.28 -0.35
CA ILE A 71 -10.98 1.65 -0.96
C ILE A 71 -10.77 2.27 -2.34
N VAL A 72 -9.57 2.79 -2.60
CA VAL A 72 -9.19 3.45 -3.85
C VAL A 72 -7.94 2.76 -4.41
N PHE A 73 -7.98 2.45 -5.70
CA PHE A 73 -6.80 2.06 -6.48
C PHE A 73 -6.61 3.10 -7.58
N ASP A 74 -5.44 3.70 -7.65
CA ASP A 74 -5.05 4.61 -8.70
C ASP A 74 -3.61 4.36 -9.15
N ILE A 75 -3.28 4.89 -10.32
CA ILE A 75 -1.91 5.10 -10.78
C ILE A 75 -1.91 6.50 -11.38
N THR A 76 -1.29 7.45 -10.67
CA THR A 76 -1.05 8.80 -11.15
C THR A 76 0.42 9.01 -11.49
N PHE A 77 0.72 10.03 -12.29
CA PHE A 77 2.08 10.34 -12.74
C PHE A 77 2.46 11.77 -12.36
N CYS A 78 3.69 11.91 -11.89
CA CYS A 78 4.25 13.18 -11.45
C CYS A 78 3.43 13.81 -10.31
N GLY A 79 2.60 14.79 -10.62
CA GLY A 79 1.77 15.49 -9.63
C GLY A 79 2.59 16.11 -8.50
N ASP A 80 1.91 16.33 -7.38
CA ASP A 80 2.43 17.08 -6.24
C ASP A 80 3.60 16.37 -5.54
N TRP A 81 3.63 15.03 -5.60
CA TRP A 81 4.67 14.25 -4.94
C TRP A 81 5.73 13.73 -5.92
N ALA A 82 5.40 12.77 -6.79
CA ALA A 82 6.40 12.13 -7.65
C ALA A 82 7.04 13.10 -8.66
N GLY A 83 6.35 14.19 -9.01
CA GLY A 83 6.82 15.24 -9.89
C GLY A 83 7.45 16.43 -9.16
N SER A 84 7.40 16.47 -7.83
CA SER A 84 8.01 17.57 -7.06
C SER A 84 9.52 17.58 -7.31
N PRO A 85 10.17 18.76 -7.42
CA PRO A 85 11.60 18.83 -7.63
C PRO A 85 12.42 18.08 -6.57
N GLU A 86 11.97 18.11 -5.31
CA GLU A 86 12.61 17.48 -4.16
C GLU A 86 12.59 15.94 -4.23
N VAL A 87 11.64 15.37 -4.98
CA VAL A 87 11.49 13.92 -5.13
C VAL A 87 12.03 13.46 -6.48
N TRP A 88 11.62 14.12 -7.56
CA TRP A 88 12.04 13.74 -8.90
C TRP A 88 13.55 13.97 -9.14
N TYR A 89 14.11 15.07 -8.62
CA TYR A 89 15.53 15.38 -8.82
C TYR A 89 16.44 14.91 -7.66
N SER A 90 15.91 14.37 -6.57
CA SER A 90 16.75 13.84 -5.48
C SER A 90 17.41 12.50 -5.82
N ASN A 91 16.89 11.79 -6.81
CA ASN A 91 17.49 10.56 -7.33
C ASN A 91 18.26 10.86 -8.64
N PRO A 92 19.55 10.51 -8.74
CA PRO A 92 20.36 10.78 -9.95
C PRO A 92 19.80 10.16 -11.24
N GLN A 93 19.18 8.98 -11.13
CA GLN A 93 18.61 8.27 -12.27
C GLN A 93 17.42 9.03 -12.85
N THR A 94 16.52 9.56 -12.04
CA THR A 94 15.39 10.38 -12.52
C THR A 94 15.81 11.79 -12.88
N ALA A 95 16.79 12.36 -12.18
CA ALA A 95 17.31 13.70 -12.50
C ALA A 95 17.93 13.78 -13.91
N ALA A 96 18.54 12.70 -14.37
CA ALA A 96 19.10 12.61 -15.72
C ALA A 96 18.04 12.53 -16.84
N LEU A 97 16.76 12.34 -16.50
CA LEU A 97 15.68 12.12 -17.47
C LEU A 97 14.96 13.41 -17.89
N GLY A 98 15.36 14.56 -17.33
CA GLY A 98 14.69 15.84 -17.52
C GLY A 98 13.41 15.96 -16.68
N GLU A 99 12.45 16.76 -17.13
CA GLU A 99 11.20 16.99 -16.38
C GLU A 99 10.29 15.75 -16.38
N CYS A 100 9.73 15.41 -15.23
CA CYS A 100 8.85 14.24 -15.06
C CYS A 100 7.74 14.15 -16.12
N LYS A 101 6.98 15.24 -16.33
CA LYS A 101 5.85 15.25 -17.28
C LYS A 101 6.31 14.97 -18.71
N SER A 102 7.41 15.61 -19.12
CA SER A 102 8.00 15.46 -20.45
C SER A 102 8.54 14.04 -20.65
N TYR A 103 9.18 13.47 -19.62
CA TYR A 103 9.68 12.10 -19.66
C TYR A 103 8.54 11.09 -19.79
N ILE A 104 7.51 11.17 -18.95
CA ILE A 104 6.37 10.24 -18.96
C ILE A 104 5.62 10.33 -20.30
N ALA A 105 5.36 11.54 -20.80
CA ALA A 105 4.68 11.74 -22.08
C ALA A 105 5.45 11.16 -23.28
N SER A 106 6.79 11.24 -23.24
CA SER A 106 7.65 10.79 -24.34
C SER A 106 8.02 9.31 -24.28
N ASN A 107 7.81 8.65 -23.13
CA ASN A 107 8.26 7.27 -22.89
C ASN A 107 7.12 6.33 -22.42
N PRO A 108 6.00 6.23 -23.15
CA PRO A 108 4.85 5.41 -22.72
C PRO A 108 5.21 3.92 -22.57
N SER A 109 6.21 3.44 -23.33
CA SER A 109 6.66 2.04 -23.23
C SER A 109 7.27 1.69 -21.87
N HIS A 110 7.71 2.66 -21.08
CA HIS A 110 8.25 2.44 -19.73
C HIS A 110 7.16 2.24 -18.68
N LEU A 111 5.88 2.43 -19.04
CA LEU A 111 4.73 2.24 -18.14
C LEU A 111 4.14 0.82 -18.22
N ARG A 112 4.79 -0.11 -18.95
CA ARG A 112 4.27 -1.48 -19.12
C ARG A 112 4.05 -2.24 -17.82
N GLU A 113 4.91 -2.02 -16.83
CA GLU A 113 4.80 -2.64 -15.50
C GLU A 113 3.98 -1.80 -14.51
N ALA A 114 3.41 -0.66 -14.94
CA ALA A 114 2.58 0.20 -14.11
C ALA A 114 1.09 -0.22 -14.20
N TYR A 115 0.76 -1.36 -13.61
CA TYR A 115 -0.62 -1.85 -13.52
C TYR A 115 -0.86 -2.59 -12.19
N TRP A 116 -2.14 -2.70 -11.83
CA TRP A 116 -2.58 -3.56 -10.72
C TRP A 116 -3.09 -4.90 -11.26
N LEU A 117 -2.62 -6.00 -10.69
CA LEU A 117 -3.21 -7.32 -10.88
C LEU A 117 -3.71 -7.85 -9.54
N ILE A 118 -5.00 -7.62 -9.28
CA ILE A 118 -5.62 -7.85 -7.98
C ILE A 118 -6.33 -9.19 -8.00
N LYS A 119 -5.95 -10.10 -7.10
CA LYS A 119 -6.58 -11.42 -6.97
C LYS A 119 -7.92 -11.34 -6.23
N SER A 120 -7.95 -10.67 -5.08
CA SER A 120 -9.16 -10.46 -4.28
C SER A 120 -9.01 -9.20 -3.43
N ILE A 121 -10.15 -8.64 -3.06
CA ILE A 121 -10.30 -7.61 -2.03
C ILE A 121 -11.39 -8.15 -1.11
N GLU A 122 -11.07 -8.31 0.16
CA GLU A 122 -11.95 -8.89 1.17
C GLU A 122 -11.97 -7.96 2.37
N VAL A 123 -13.18 -7.67 2.87
CA VAL A 123 -13.40 -6.76 4.00
C VAL A 123 -14.12 -7.54 5.08
N TYR A 124 -13.60 -7.44 6.30
CA TYR A 124 -14.08 -8.16 7.48
C TYR A 124 -14.45 -7.15 8.56
N GLN A 125 -15.41 -7.50 9.41
CA GLN A 125 -15.80 -6.68 10.56
C GLN A 125 -15.73 -7.52 11.83
N GLN A 126 -15.07 -7.00 12.87
CA GLN A 126 -15.07 -7.65 14.19
C GLN A 126 -16.49 -7.60 14.78
N GLY A 127 -17.03 -8.76 15.12
CA GLY A 127 -18.36 -8.89 15.76
C GLY A 127 -19.56 -8.84 14.81
N GLY A 128 -19.37 -8.89 13.49
CA GLY A 128 -20.47 -8.97 12.52
C GLY A 128 -20.80 -10.41 12.14
N GLN A 129 -22.03 -10.84 12.45
CA GLN A 129 -22.73 -11.89 11.68
C GLN A 129 -23.12 -11.37 10.31
#